data_AF-A0A1H3Q316-F1
#
_entry.id   AF-A0A1H3Q316-F1
#
_cell.length_a   1.000
_cell.length_b   1.000
_cell.length_c   1.000
_cell.angle_alpha   90.00
_cell.angle_beta   90.00
_cell.angle_gamma   90.00
#
_symmetry.space_group_name_H-M   'P 1'
#
loop_
_entity.id
_entity.type
_entity.pdbx_description
1 polymer ?
#
loop_
_entity_poly.entity_id
_entity_poly.type
_entity_poly.pdbx_seq_one_letter_code
_entity_poly.pdbx_strand_id
1 'polypeptide(L)'
;MDELSLRLVPDELWGLVEPLVPPAKERPQGGWMSRVDDRKVFTAIVFVLTGGCAWPPSVRVKVPTAHRRFSEWTEADLWRRLHQAVLDEFGS
;
A
#
# COMPACT_ATOMS: atom_id res chain seq x y z
N MET A 1 -11.67 5.52 -7.87
CA MET A 1 -10.27 5.80 -7.47
C MET A 1 -9.97 7.24 -7.81
N ASP A 2 -9.24 7.96 -6.96
CA ASP A 2 -8.89 9.36 -7.22
C ASP A 2 -7.70 9.44 -8.19
N GLU A 3 -7.61 10.50 -9.00
CA GLU A 3 -6.58 10.73 -10.03
C GLU A 3 -5.14 10.58 -9.48
N LEU A 4 -4.93 11.03 -8.24
CA LEU A 4 -3.67 10.86 -7.52
C LEU A 4 -3.28 9.39 -7.30
N SER A 5 -4.26 8.51 -7.12
CA SER A 5 -4.03 7.06 -6.97
C SER A 5 -3.54 6.45 -8.27
N LEU A 6 -4.14 6.81 -9.41
CA LEU A 6 -3.71 6.32 -10.72
C LEU A 6 -2.33 6.86 -11.12
N ARG A 7 -2.01 8.10 -10.74
CA ARG A 7 -0.70 8.72 -11.05
C ARG A 7 0.45 8.12 -10.24
N LEU A 8 0.23 7.84 -8.94
CA LEU A 8 1.27 7.33 -8.05
C LEU A 8 1.32 5.80 -8.01
N VAL A 9 0.18 5.16 -8.21
CA VAL A 9 0.02 3.71 -8.19
C VAL A 9 -0.80 3.32 -9.43
N PRO A 10 -0.17 3.32 -10.63
CA PRO A 10 -0.77 2.77 -11.84
C PRO A 10 -1.26 1.34 -11.60
N ASP A 11 -2.21 0.88 -12.41
CA ASP A 11 -2.79 -0.47 -12.28
C ASP A 11 -1.72 -1.55 -12.43
N GLU A 12 -0.73 -1.33 -13.28
CA GLU A 12 0.41 -2.21 -13.51
C GLU A 12 1.27 -2.36 -12.24
N LEU A 13 1.62 -1.24 -11.60
CA LEU A 13 2.34 -1.25 -10.32
C LEU A 13 1.49 -1.93 -9.23
N TRP A 14 0.19 -1.63 -9.20
CA TRP A 14 -0.69 -2.27 -8.23
C TRP A 14 -0.75 -3.80 -8.43
N GLY A 15 -0.76 -4.28 -9.68
CA GLY A 15 -0.72 -5.70 -10.00
C GLY A 15 0.51 -6.43 -9.44
N LEU A 16 1.64 -5.74 -9.32
CA LEU A 16 2.84 -6.27 -8.64
C LEU A 16 2.73 -6.23 -7.12
N VAL A 17 2.13 -5.18 -6.57
CA VAL A 17 2.05 -4.95 -5.13
C VAL A 17 1.00 -5.83 -4.47
N GLU A 18 -0.19 -5.94 -5.06
CA GLU A 18 -1.34 -6.65 -4.52
C GLU A 18 -1.01 -8.08 -4.03
N PRO A 19 -0.33 -8.95 -4.80
CA PRO A 19 0.01 -10.30 -4.35
C PRO A 19 1.08 -10.34 -3.25
N LEU A 20 1.80 -9.24 -3.03
CA LEU A 20 2.82 -9.12 -1.99
C LEU A 20 2.24 -8.61 -0.66
N VAL A 21 1.04 -8.02 -0.69
CA VAL A 21 0.35 -7.52 0.50
C VAL A 21 0.03 -8.68 1.43
N PRO A 22 0.52 -8.68 2.68
CA PRO A 22 0.21 -9.75 3.63
C PRO A 22 -1.31 -9.77 3.90
N PRO A 23 -1.89 -10.98 4.00
CA PRO A 23 -3.32 -11.12 4.21
C PRO A 23 -3.75 -10.47 5.51
N ALA A 24 -5.05 -10.18 5.57
CA ALA A 24 -5.68 -9.72 6.77
C ALA A 24 -5.42 -10.66 7.95
N LYS A 25 -4.77 -10.20 9.02
CA LYS A 25 -4.78 -10.97 10.27
C LYS A 25 -6.23 -11.11 10.74
N GLU A 26 -6.69 -12.35 10.78
CA GLU A 26 -8.04 -12.69 11.25
C GLU A 26 -8.17 -12.25 12.71
N ARG A 27 -9.23 -11.49 13.02
CA ARG A 27 -9.50 -11.11 14.41
C ARG A 27 -10.24 -12.27 15.10
N PRO A 28 -9.85 -12.65 16.33
CA PRO A 28 -10.51 -13.73 17.07
C PRO A 28 -12.02 -13.52 17.29
N GLN A 29 -12.49 -12.27 17.23
CA GLN A 29 -13.90 -11.91 17.47
C GLN A 29 -14.78 -11.91 16.21
N GLY A 30 -14.38 -12.59 15.12
CA GLY A 30 -15.29 -12.88 13.99
C GLY A 30 -15.84 -11.66 13.24
N GLY A 31 -15.28 -10.46 13.46
CA GLY A 31 -15.73 -9.24 12.81
C GLY A 31 -14.99 -8.98 11.51
N TRP A 32 -15.65 -9.19 10.37
CA TRP A 32 -15.26 -8.65 9.06
C TRP A 32 -15.42 -7.13 9.05
N MET A 33 -14.62 -6.39 9.83
CA MET A 33 -14.48 -4.96 9.52
C MET A 33 -13.62 -4.90 8.26
N SER A 34 -14.25 -4.74 7.09
CA SER A 34 -13.58 -4.62 5.81
C SER A 34 -12.38 -3.72 5.96
N ARG A 35 -11.19 -4.27 5.70
CA ARG A 35 -9.95 -3.52 5.75
C ARG A 35 -10.12 -2.29 4.87
N VAL A 36 -9.56 -1.17 5.32
CA VAL A 36 -9.34 -0.05 4.41
C VAL A 36 -8.57 -0.61 3.23
N ASP A 37 -9.11 -0.35 2.04
CA ASP A 37 -8.56 -0.75 0.75
C ASP A 37 -7.03 -0.59 0.74
N ASP A 38 -6.33 -1.70 0.60
CA ASP A 38 -4.88 -1.74 0.72
C ASP A 38 -4.21 -0.90 -0.38
N ARG A 39 -4.85 -0.72 -1.54
CA ARG A 39 -4.38 0.19 -2.61
C ARG A 39 -4.43 1.64 -2.18
N LYS A 40 -5.49 2.04 -1.46
CA LYS A 40 -5.59 3.41 -0.93
C LYS A 40 -4.53 3.66 0.13
N VAL A 41 -4.25 2.66 0.98
CA VAL A 41 -3.20 2.77 1.99
C VAL A 41 -1.82 2.86 1.32
N PHE A 42 -1.55 2.01 0.34
CA PHE A 42 -0.30 2.04 -0.42
C PHE A 42 -0.11 3.38 -1.13
N THR A 43 -1.14 3.90 -1.78
CA THR A 43 -1.13 5.24 -2.39
C THR A 43 -0.78 6.33 -1.37
N ALA A 44 -1.37 6.29 -0.17
CA ALA A 44 -1.09 7.27 0.87
C ALA A 44 0.38 7.23 1.32
N ILE A 45 0.92 6.02 1.50
CA ILE A 45 2.31 5.79 1.88
C ILE A 45 3.25 6.31 0.79
N VAL A 46 3.04 5.92 -0.47
CA VAL A 46 3.86 6.35 -1.62
C VAL A 46 3.79 7.87 -1.79
N PHE A 47 2.62 8.50 -1.62
CA PHE A 47 2.50 9.96 -1.67
C PHE A 47 3.40 10.65 -0.65
N VAL A 48 3.39 10.18 0.61
CA VAL A 48 4.21 10.75 1.67
C VAL A 48 5.70 10.53 1.39
N LEU A 49 6.08 9.32 0.95
CA LEU A 49 7.48 8.97 0.67
C LEU A 49 8.06 9.76 -0.52
N THR A 50 7.27 9.95 -1.58
CA THR A 50 7.73 10.63 -2.82
C THR A 50 7.63 12.15 -2.73
N GLY A 51 6.60 12.67 -2.07
CA GLY A 51 6.30 14.10 -2.06
C GLY A 51 6.91 14.88 -0.89
N GLY A 52 7.32 14.22 0.19
CA GLY A 52 7.80 14.88 1.42
C GLY A 52 6.77 15.85 2.05
N CYS A 53 5.52 15.80 1.62
CA CYS A 53 4.46 16.75 1.98
C CYS A 53 3.54 16.21 3.07
N ALA A 54 2.72 17.10 3.63
CA ALA A 54 1.65 16.75 4.55
C ALA A 54 0.64 15.77 3.92
N TRP A 55 -0.01 14.98 4.78
CA TRP A 55 -0.97 13.93 4.42
C TRP A 55 -2.00 14.39 3.37
N PRO A 56 -2.22 13.64 2.28
CA PRO A 56 -3.10 14.09 1.20
C PRO A 56 -4.57 14.09 1.66
N PRO A 57 -5.31 15.20 1.52
CA PRO A 57 -6.70 15.30 1.97
C PRO A 57 -7.66 14.43 1.14
N SER A 58 -7.26 14.06 -0.07
CA SER A 58 -8.03 13.20 -0.98
C SER A 58 -8.07 11.73 -0.52
N VAL A 59 -7.06 11.29 0.23
CA VAL A 59 -6.98 9.88 0.65
C VAL A 59 -7.73 9.70 1.97
N ARG A 60 -8.89 9.02 1.92
CA ARG A 60 -9.71 8.65 3.09
C ARG A 60 -9.06 7.57 3.98
N VAL A 61 -7.74 7.59 4.14
CA VAL A 61 -6.98 6.73 5.04
C VAL A 61 -6.53 7.59 6.21
N LYS A 62 -6.76 7.12 7.43
CA LYS A 62 -6.27 7.82 8.63
C LYS A 62 -4.79 7.52 8.82
N VAL A 63 -3.99 8.51 9.24
CA VAL A 63 -2.54 8.38 9.50
C VAL A 63 -2.20 7.15 10.36
N PRO A 64 -2.89 6.84 11.49
CA PRO A 64 -2.56 5.66 12.28
C PRO A 64 -2.79 4.33 11.54
N THR A 65 -3.75 4.31 10.60
CA THR A 65 -4.01 3.12 9.77
C THR A 65 -2.88 2.87 8.80
N ALA A 66 -2.38 3.93 8.15
CA ALA A 66 -1.26 3.83 7.24
C ALA A 66 0.05 3.50 7.95
N HIS A 67 0.30 4.08 9.13
CA HIS A 67 1.49 3.76 9.92
C HIS A 67 1.49 2.28 10.32
N ARG A 68 0.38 1.76 10.85
CA ARG A 68 0.29 0.32 11.19
C ARG A 68 0.53 -0.56 9.97
N ARG A 69 -0.04 -0.20 8.82
CA ARG A 69 0.15 -0.93 7.56
C ARG A 69 1.58 -0.89 7.06
N PHE A 70 2.23 0.27 7.14
CA PHE A 70 3.63 0.42 6.81
C PHE A 70 4.49 -0.52 7.67
N SER A 71 4.26 -0.57 8.99
CA SER A 71 4.96 -1.50 9.88
C SER A 71 4.68 -2.97 9.54
N GLU A 72 3.41 -3.36 9.38
CA GLU A 72 3.00 -4.72 9.00
C GLU A 72 3.65 -5.16 7.68
N TRP A 73 3.69 -4.29 6.68
CA TRP A 73 4.27 -4.58 5.37
C TRP A 73 5.79 -4.61 5.40
N THR A 74 6.41 -3.80 6.25
CA THR A 74 7.87 -3.83 6.45
C THR A 74 8.29 -5.13 7.14
N GLU A 75 7.55 -5.57 8.16
CA GLU A 75 7.78 -6.87 8.82
C GLU A 75 7.55 -8.05 7.87
N ALA A 76 6.60 -7.93 6.94
CA ALA A 76 6.35 -8.91 5.89
C ALA A 76 7.29 -8.78 4.68
N ASP A 77 8.28 -7.87 4.76
CA ASP A 77 9.33 -7.69 3.75
C ASP A 77 8.80 -7.31 2.36
N LEU A 78 7.62 -6.66 2.33
CA LEU A 78 6.92 -6.26 1.11
C LEU A 78 7.80 -5.37 0.22
N TRP A 79 8.50 -4.41 0.81
CA TRP A 79 9.31 -3.44 0.08
C TRP A 79 10.45 -4.09 -0.69
N ARG A 80 11.14 -5.06 -0.07
CA ARG A 80 12.22 -5.81 -0.72
C ARG A 80 11.68 -6.66 -1.86
N ARG A 81 10.55 -7.35 -1.64
CA ARG A 81 9.91 -8.19 -2.66
C ARG A 81 9.40 -7.37 -3.83
N LEU A 82 8.85 -6.18 -3.57
CA LEU A 82 8.42 -5.25 -4.61
C LEU A 82 9.61 -4.76 -5.43
N HIS A 83 10.71 -4.37 -4.78
CA HIS A 83 11.93 -3.95 -5.47
C HIS A 83 12.48 -5.06 -6.38
N GLN A 84 12.45 -6.32 -5.92
CA GLN A 84 12.83 -7.47 -6.76
C GLN A 84 11.88 -7.65 -7.94
N ALA A 85 10.56 -7.63 -7.72
CA ALA A 85 9.58 -7.79 -8.79
C ALA A 85 9.72 -6.71 -9.89
N VAL A 86 9.97 -5.46 -9.49
CA VAL A 86 10.21 -4.35 -10.44
C VAL A 86 11.52 -4.55 -11.20
N LEU A 87 12.59 -5.01 -10.55
CA LEU A 87 13.84 -5.33 -11.24
C LEU A 87 13.71 -6.49 -12.21
N ASP A 88 12.93 -7.52 -11.87
CA ASP A 88 12.73 -8.69 -12.73
C ASP A 88 11.91 -8.33 -13.99
N GLU A 89 10.98 -7.38 -13.88
CA GLU A 89 10.13 -6.95 -15.00
C GLU A 89 10.81 -5.93 -15.93
N PHE A 90 11.66 -5.04 -15.39
CA PHE A 90 12.33 -3.97 -16.16
C PHE A 90 13.85 -4.17 -16.35
N GLY A 91 14.43 -5.23 -15.78
CA GLY A 91 15.87 -5.52 -15.82
C GLY A 91 16.31 -6.44 -16.95
N SER A 92 15.47 -6.67 -17.97
CA SER A 92 15.81 -7.47 -19.16
C SER A 92 16.10 -6.64 -20.40
#